data_AF-A0A9P6H2K0-F1
#
_entry.id   AF-A0A9P6H2K0-F1
#
_cell.length_a   1.000
_cell.length_b   1.000
_cell.length_c   1.000
_cell.angle_alpha   90.00
_cell.angle_beta   90.00
_cell.angle_gamma   90.00
#
_symmetry.space_group_name_H-M   'P 1'
#
loop_
_entity.id
_entity.type
_entity.pdbx_description
1 polymer ?
#
loop_
_entity_poly.entity_id
_entity_poly.type
_entity_poly.pdbx_seq_one_letter_code
_entity_poly.pdbx_strand_id
1 'polypeptide(L)'
;MVSSTDKISTKILNAVENALHDLSQPTPWDKYRILLKTSKKLKRNDWLNLRMLLKTDFVYDLLQMELSPRETQIVCSALISISLKNPSRVLETILQRDTPSTPFFLNALLHKNKKFDVSPALPYLIEILKKKTLLIHLHLLQTVSKNYPQLIEENILEFCRNNPHEICQEILKKSLRDS
;
A
#
# COMPACT_ATOMS: atom_id res chain seq x y z
N MET A 1 43.88 -26.14 19.00
CA MET A 1 43.61 -24.91 18.22
C MET A 1 42.29 -25.13 17.48
N VAL A 2 41.18 -24.56 17.97
CA VAL A 2 39.88 -24.66 17.29
C VAL A 2 39.92 -23.73 16.09
N SER A 3 39.76 -24.29 14.89
CA SER A 3 39.94 -23.59 13.62
C SER A 3 38.94 -22.43 13.49
N SER A 4 39.41 -21.28 12.99
CA SER A 4 38.57 -20.09 12.73
C SER A 4 37.38 -20.38 11.80
N THR A 5 37.44 -21.46 11.00
CA THR A 5 36.34 -21.95 10.16
C THR A 5 35.17 -22.52 10.97
N ASP A 6 35.41 -23.19 12.10
CA ASP A 6 34.34 -23.78 12.92
C ASP A 6 33.50 -22.70 13.59
N LYS A 7 34.13 -21.60 14.04
CA LYS A 7 33.43 -20.45 14.63
C LYS A 7 32.55 -19.69 13.62
N ILE A 8 32.92 -19.68 12.34
CA ILE A 8 32.12 -19.06 11.27
C ILE A 8 30.92 -19.96 10.96
N SER A 9 31.14 -21.27 10.84
CA SER A 9 30.07 -22.25 10.61
C SER A 9 29.02 -22.26 11.72
N THR A 10 29.42 -22.20 13.00
CA THR A 10 28.47 -22.11 14.13
C THR A 10 27.66 -20.81 14.14
N LYS A 11 28.26 -19.67 13.75
CA LYS A 11 27.54 -18.39 13.66
C LYS A 11 26.49 -18.41 12.54
N ILE A 12 26.82 -19.00 11.40
CA ILE A 12 25.88 -19.13 10.28
C ILE A 12 24.74 -20.07 10.66
N LEU A 13 25.04 -21.22 11.28
CA LEU A 13 24.03 -22.17 11.76
C LEU A 13 23.05 -21.52 12.76
N ASN A 14 23.57 -20.82 13.77
CA ASN A 14 22.72 -20.14 14.74
C ASN A 14 21.88 -19.03 14.09
N ALA A 15 22.40 -18.31 13.09
CA ALA A 15 21.64 -17.30 12.36
C ALA A 15 20.51 -17.92 11.52
N VAL A 16 20.76 -19.08 10.89
CA VAL A 16 19.75 -19.82 10.14
C VAL A 16 18.69 -20.41 11.06
N GLU A 17 19.08 -21.01 12.19
CA GLU A 17 18.14 -21.55 13.18
C GLU A 17 17.24 -20.46 13.77
N ASN A 18 17.80 -19.30 14.10
CA ASN A 18 17.02 -18.16 14.57
C ASN A 18 16.06 -17.64 13.48
N ALA A 19 16.51 -17.54 12.23
CA ALA A 19 15.65 -17.13 11.12
C ALA A 19 14.51 -18.12 10.87
N LEU A 20 14.78 -19.43 10.95
CA LEU A 20 13.75 -20.47 10.82
C LEU A 20 12.77 -20.46 12.00
N HIS A 21 13.26 -20.23 13.22
CA HIS A 21 12.42 -20.06 14.39
C HIS A 21 11.52 -18.83 14.24
N ASP A 22 12.05 -17.69 13.78
CA ASP A 22 11.28 -16.47 13.57
C ASP A 22 10.22 -16.64 12.46
N LEU A 23 10.51 -17.40 11.41
CA LEU A 23 9.54 -17.77 10.36
C LEU A 23 8.42 -18.68 10.87
N SER A 24 8.66 -19.43 11.95
CA SER A 24 7.67 -20.33 12.54
C SER A 24 6.69 -19.63 13.48
N GLN A 25 6.99 -18.41 13.91
CA GLN A 25 6.13 -17.67 14.83
C GLN A 25 4.96 -17.00 14.09
N PRO A 26 3.73 -17.12 14.60
CA PRO A 26 2.58 -16.47 13.99
C PRO A 26 2.76 -14.95 14.05
N THR A 27 2.63 -14.30 12.90
CA THR A 27 2.62 -12.84 12.82
C THR A 27 1.39 -12.28 13.53
N PRO A 28 1.44 -11.03 14.01
CA PRO A 28 0.24 -10.33 14.49
C PRO A 28 -0.94 -10.35 13.48
N TRP A 29 -0.64 -10.46 12.18
CA TRP A 29 -1.66 -10.54 11.13
C TRP A 29 -2.35 -11.90 11.03
N ASP A 30 -1.70 -13.00 11.41
CA ASP A 30 -2.26 -14.35 11.25
C ASP A 30 -3.54 -14.56 12.08
N LYS A 31 -3.66 -13.87 13.23
CA LYS A 31 -4.92 -13.77 13.98
C LYS A 31 -6.06 -13.27 13.08
N TYR A 32 -5.83 -12.20 12.32
CA TYR A 32 -6.84 -11.61 11.46
C TYR A 32 -7.15 -12.50 10.25
N ARG A 33 -6.14 -13.16 9.67
CA ARG A 33 -6.38 -14.15 8.60
C ARG A 33 -7.34 -15.25 9.05
N ILE A 34 -7.15 -15.80 10.24
CA ILE A 34 -8.05 -16.82 10.81
C ILE A 34 -9.47 -16.25 10.97
N LEU A 35 -9.60 -15.06 11.57
CA LEU A 35 -10.90 -14.41 11.74
C LEU A 35 -11.60 -14.14 10.40
N LEU A 36 -10.84 -13.78 9.36
CA LEU A 36 -11.36 -13.44 8.04
C LEU A 36 -11.74 -14.66 7.19
N LYS A 37 -11.08 -15.81 7.43
CA LYS A 37 -11.49 -17.11 6.88
C LYS A 37 -12.84 -17.54 7.46
N THR A 38 -13.03 -17.38 8.78
CA THR A 38 -14.29 -17.77 9.44
C THR A 38 -15.41 -16.77 9.19
N SER A 39 -15.09 -15.48 9.18
CA SER A 39 -16.06 -14.40 9.00
C SER A 39 -15.51 -13.34 8.05
N LYS A 40 -16.23 -13.02 6.97
CA LYS A 40 -15.75 -12.03 5.98
C LYS A 40 -15.63 -10.59 6.54
N LYS A 41 -15.87 -10.34 7.83
CA LYS A 41 -15.85 -9.03 8.50
C LYS A 41 -15.20 -9.14 9.87
N LEU A 42 -14.48 -8.11 10.29
CA LEU A 42 -13.95 -8.03 11.65
C LEU A 42 -15.03 -7.52 12.63
N LYS A 43 -15.06 -8.08 13.84
CA LYS A 43 -15.83 -7.53 14.95
C LYS A 43 -15.24 -6.17 15.37
N ARG A 44 -16.04 -5.35 16.07
CA ARG A 44 -15.65 -3.99 16.48
C ARG A 44 -14.30 -3.96 17.22
N ASN A 45 -14.08 -4.86 18.17
CA ASN A 45 -12.84 -4.87 18.95
C ASN A 45 -11.63 -5.25 18.09
N ASP A 46 -11.75 -6.25 17.22
CA ASP A 46 -10.66 -6.62 16.30
C ASP A 46 -10.37 -5.52 15.28
N TRP A 47 -11.40 -4.82 14.80
CA TRP A 47 -11.25 -3.64 13.95
C TRP A 47 -10.46 -2.52 14.64
N LEU A 48 -10.78 -2.20 15.91
CA LEU A 48 -10.04 -1.21 16.68
C LEU A 48 -8.59 -1.63 16.90
N ASN A 49 -8.36 -2.92 17.23
CA ASN A 49 -7.01 -3.46 17.40
C ASN A 49 -6.20 -3.38 16.09
N LEU A 50 -6.82 -3.69 14.94
CA LEU A 50 -6.16 -3.56 13.64
C LEU A 50 -5.74 -2.11 13.38
N ARG A 51 -6.61 -1.14 13.66
CA ARG A 51 -6.28 0.29 13.51
C ARG A 51 -5.11 0.70 14.38
N MET A 52 -4.99 0.15 15.58
CA MET A 52 -3.85 0.42 16.46
C MET A 52 -2.58 -0.24 15.95
N LEU A 53 -2.67 -1.48 15.47
CA LEU A 53 -1.55 -2.22 14.89
C LEU A 53 -0.97 -1.50 13.66
N LEU A 54 -1.80 -0.96 12.77
CA LEU A 54 -1.35 -0.21 11.58
C LEU A 54 -0.70 1.15 11.91
N LYS A 55 -0.74 1.60 13.16
CA LYS A 55 -0.02 2.80 13.61
C LYS A 55 1.39 2.48 14.09
N THR A 56 1.75 1.20 14.23
CA THR A 56 3.09 0.76 14.60
C THR A 56 3.92 0.47 13.34
N ASP A 57 5.20 0.13 13.52
CA ASP A 57 6.08 -0.23 12.41
C ASP A 57 5.65 -1.54 11.71
N PHE A 58 4.75 -2.33 12.31
CA PHE A 58 4.17 -3.52 11.67
C PHE A 58 3.43 -3.20 10.35
N VAL A 59 3.03 -1.95 10.14
CA VAL A 59 2.43 -1.52 8.87
C VAL A 59 3.36 -1.81 7.69
N TYR A 60 4.69 -1.71 7.85
CA TYR A 60 5.62 -1.98 6.76
C TYR A 60 5.65 -3.46 6.41
N ASP A 61 5.73 -4.34 7.41
CA ASP A 61 5.70 -5.79 7.22
C ASP A 61 4.40 -6.22 6.54
N LEU A 62 3.26 -5.74 7.06
CA LEU A 62 1.95 -6.08 6.52
C LEU A 62 1.79 -5.63 5.06
N LEU A 63 2.34 -4.47 4.71
CA LEU A 63 2.33 -3.97 3.33
C LEU A 63 3.25 -4.75 2.39
N GLN A 64 4.09 -5.65 2.88
CA GLN A 64 4.87 -6.59 2.06
C GLN A 64 4.25 -7.99 2.01
N MET A 65 3.32 -8.33 2.92
CA MET A 65 2.66 -9.63 2.94
C MET A 65 1.72 -9.85 1.75
N GLU A 66 1.60 -11.10 1.27
CA GLU A 66 0.54 -11.46 0.33
C GLU A 66 -0.83 -11.43 1.01
N LEU A 67 -1.70 -10.54 0.53
CA LEU A 67 -3.06 -10.38 1.03
C LEU A 67 -4.05 -10.79 -0.07
N SER A 68 -5.07 -11.55 0.31
CA SER A 68 -6.24 -11.79 -0.53
C SER A 68 -6.96 -10.47 -0.86
N PRO A 69 -7.84 -10.44 -1.88
CA PRO A 69 -8.62 -9.25 -2.19
C PRO A 69 -9.43 -8.74 -1.00
N ARG A 70 -9.98 -9.65 -0.18
CA ARG A 70 -10.77 -9.28 0.99
C ARG A 70 -9.91 -8.67 2.11
N GLU A 71 -8.74 -9.25 2.36
CA GLU A 71 -7.77 -8.74 3.32
C GLU A 71 -7.28 -7.35 2.90
N THR A 72 -6.92 -7.19 1.63
CA THR A 72 -6.51 -5.90 1.04
C THR A 72 -7.54 -4.81 1.28
N GLN A 73 -8.83 -5.09 1.03
CA GLN A 73 -9.93 -4.15 1.28
C GLN A 73 -10.03 -3.72 2.74
N ILE A 74 -9.88 -4.66 3.67
CA ILE A 74 -9.98 -4.42 5.12
C ILE A 74 -8.81 -3.57 5.59
N VAL A 75 -7.59 -3.90 5.16
CA VAL A 75 -6.39 -3.12 5.47
C VAL A 75 -6.48 -1.71 4.88
N CYS A 76 -6.89 -1.57 3.62
CA CYS A 76 -7.09 -0.26 2.97
C CYS A 76 -8.11 0.59 3.73
N SER A 77 -9.24 0.00 4.12
CA SER A 77 -10.26 0.69 4.91
C SER A 77 -9.72 1.14 6.27
N ALA A 78 -8.88 0.32 6.91
CA ALA A 78 -8.26 0.66 8.18
C ALA A 78 -7.22 1.78 8.00
N LEU A 79 -6.39 1.74 6.95
CA LEU A 79 -5.41 2.78 6.59
C LEU A 79 -6.07 4.15 6.35
N ILE A 80 -7.21 4.18 5.67
CA ILE A 80 -8.00 5.41 5.47
C ILE A 80 -8.45 6.00 6.82
N SER A 81 -8.80 5.14 7.78
CA SER A 81 -9.38 5.53 9.06
C SER A 81 -8.38 6.02 10.12
N ILE A 82 -7.07 5.97 9.85
CA ILE A 82 -6.02 6.30 10.83
C ILE A 82 -5.12 7.44 10.34
N SER A 83 -4.46 8.09 11.30
CA SER A 83 -3.28 8.93 11.04
C SER A 83 -2.03 8.07 11.21
N LEU A 84 -1.15 8.10 10.22
CA LEU A 84 0.11 7.34 10.20
C LEU A 84 1.22 8.20 10.81
N LYS A 85 2.15 7.57 11.54
CA LYS A 85 3.32 8.25 12.11
C LYS A 85 4.25 8.77 11.01
N ASN A 86 4.54 7.94 10.01
CA ASN A 86 5.47 8.24 8.92
C ASN A 86 4.83 7.94 7.56
N PRO A 87 3.92 8.79 7.06
CA PRO A 87 3.22 8.54 5.80
C PRO A 87 4.16 8.46 4.57
N SER A 88 5.27 9.20 4.55
CA SER A 88 6.27 9.13 3.46
C SER A 88 6.93 7.75 3.35
N ARG A 89 7.37 7.17 4.48
CA ARG A 89 7.95 5.82 4.49
C ARG A 89 6.92 4.76 4.11
N VAL A 90 5.66 4.95 4.48
CA VAL A 90 4.56 4.07 4.04
C VAL A 90 4.35 4.18 2.53
N LEU A 91 4.42 5.38 1.95
CA LEU A 91 4.37 5.58 0.50
C LEU A 91 5.50 4.81 -0.21
N GLU A 92 6.74 5.00 0.22
CA GLU A 92 7.91 4.29 -0.33
C GLU A 92 7.72 2.77 -0.28
N THR A 93 7.25 2.26 0.87
CA THR A 93 6.99 0.83 1.06
C THR A 93 5.94 0.30 0.07
N ILE A 94 4.87 1.05 -0.17
CA ILE A 94 3.82 0.68 -1.14
C ILE A 94 4.38 0.67 -2.56
N LEU A 95 5.17 1.67 -2.92
CA LEU A 95 5.74 1.81 -4.28
C LEU A 95 6.74 0.70 -4.59
N GLN A 96 7.51 0.22 -3.60
CA GLN A 96 8.46 -0.89 -3.76
C GLN A 96 7.79 -2.25 -4.04
N ARG A 97 6.51 -2.40 -3.70
CA ARG A 97 5.83 -3.71 -3.77
C ARG A 97 5.56 -4.19 -5.20
N ASP A 98 5.31 -3.28 -6.16
CA ASP A 98 4.87 -3.56 -7.55
C ASP A 98 4.00 -4.82 -7.74
N THR A 99 2.85 -4.88 -7.05
CA THR A 99 1.88 -5.98 -7.16
C THR A 99 0.51 -5.47 -7.61
N PRO A 100 -0.42 -6.37 -8.02
CA PRO A 100 -1.79 -5.97 -8.32
C PRO A 100 -2.55 -5.26 -7.17
N SER A 101 -2.10 -5.40 -5.92
CA SER A 101 -2.69 -4.71 -4.76
C SER A 101 -2.09 -3.31 -4.50
N THR A 102 -0.95 -2.98 -5.09
CA THR A 102 -0.29 -1.67 -4.95
C THR A 102 -1.23 -0.47 -5.21
N PRO A 103 -2.04 -0.42 -6.30
CA PRO A 103 -2.89 0.74 -6.53
C PRO A 103 -4.01 0.88 -5.50
N PHE A 104 -4.42 -0.22 -4.83
CA PHE A 104 -5.40 -0.17 -3.74
C PHE A 104 -4.81 0.49 -2.50
N PHE A 105 -3.59 0.11 -2.11
CA PHE A 105 -2.91 0.71 -0.96
C PHE A 105 -2.55 2.17 -1.22
N LEU A 106 -2.08 2.48 -2.43
CA LEU A 106 -1.76 3.85 -2.81
C LEU A 106 -3.03 4.73 -2.78
N ASN A 107 -4.15 4.24 -3.33
CA ASN A 107 -5.43 4.93 -3.27
C ASN A 107 -5.90 5.14 -1.81
N ALA A 108 -5.72 4.15 -0.94
CA ALA A 108 -6.06 4.26 0.47
C ALA A 108 -5.18 5.28 1.23
N LEU A 109 -3.88 5.31 0.95
CA LEU A 109 -2.95 6.25 1.55
C LEU A 109 -3.29 7.70 1.16
N LEU A 110 -3.58 7.92 -0.13
CA LEU A 110 -3.87 9.21 -0.75
C LEU A 110 -5.34 9.63 -0.59
N HIS A 111 -6.20 8.81 -0.01
CA HIS A 111 -7.63 9.11 0.15
C HIS A 111 -7.91 10.38 0.95
N LYS A 112 -7.01 10.72 1.87
CA LYS A 112 -7.05 11.97 2.64
C LYS A 112 -5.89 12.85 2.19
N ASN A 113 -6.13 14.14 2.00
CA ASN A 113 -5.07 15.14 1.82
C ASN A 113 -4.26 15.23 3.12
N LYS A 114 -3.15 14.49 3.18
CA LYS A 114 -2.23 14.44 4.30
C LYS A 114 -1.04 15.32 3.97
N LYS A 115 -0.53 16.04 4.97
CA LYS A 115 0.65 16.91 4.84
C LYS A 115 1.93 16.06 4.77
N PHE A 116 2.25 15.52 3.61
CA PHE A 116 3.53 14.88 3.31
C PHE A 116 3.81 14.96 1.81
N ASP A 117 5.08 14.80 1.43
CA ASP A 117 5.45 14.79 0.02
C ASP A 117 4.95 13.51 -0.67
N VAL A 118 4.13 13.70 -1.70
CA VAL A 118 3.55 12.65 -2.53
C VAL A 118 4.17 12.58 -3.92
N SER A 119 5.13 13.47 -4.24
CA SER A 119 5.84 13.47 -5.53
C SER A 119 6.47 12.13 -5.90
N PRO A 120 6.93 11.26 -4.95
CA PRO A 120 7.45 9.94 -5.33
C PRO A 120 6.41 9.01 -5.97
N ALA A 121 5.11 9.30 -5.85
CA ALA A 121 4.06 8.51 -6.48
C ALA A 121 3.93 8.75 -8.00
N LEU A 122 4.43 9.89 -8.51
CA LEU A 122 4.22 10.30 -9.89
C LEU A 122 4.78 9.31 -10.93
N PRO A 123 6.03 8.81 -10.82
CA PRO A 123 6.54 7.82 -11.77
C PRO A 123 5.67 6.57 -11.82
N TYR A 124 5.19 6.10 -10.67
CA TYR A 124 4.27 4.97 -10.61
C TYR A 124 2.94 5.27 -11.30
N LEU A 125 2.36 6.45 -11.06
CA LEU A 125 1.12 6.87 -11.72
C LEU A 125 1.28 6.87 -13.24
N ILE A 126 2.38 7.39 -13.77
CA ILE A 126 2.63 7.39 -15.23
C ILE A 126 2.78 5.96 -15.76
N GLU A 127 3.51 5.10 -15.06
CA GLU A 127 3.74 3.72 -15.49
C GLU A 127 2.45 2.87 -15.52
N ILE A 128 1.53 3.04 -14.57
CA ILE A 128 0.28 2.27 -14.58
C ILE A 128 -0.66 2.65 -15.75
N LEU A 129 -0.52 3.85 -16.32
CA LEU A 129 -1.34 4.31 -17.45
C LEU A 129 -0.86 3.74 -18.79
N LYS A 130 0.40 3.28 -18.86
CA LYS A 130 0.94 2.55 -20.02
C LYS A 130 0.48 1.09 -20.06
N LYS A 131 0.00 0.56 -18.93
CA LYS A 131 -0.51 -0.81 -18.78
C LYS A 131 -2.00 -0.88 -19.15
N LYS A 132 -2.56 -2.10 -19.18
CA LYS A 132 -4.01 -2.28 -19.30
C LYS A 132 -4.72 -1.57 -18.16
N THR A 133 -5.51 -0.55 -18.49
CA THR A 133 -6.27 0.25 -17.51
C THR A 133 -7.30 -0.61 -16.79
N LEU A 134 -7.24 -0.59 -15.46
CA LEU A 134 -8.23 -1.19 -14.57
C LEU A 134 -9.01 -0.07 -13.86
N LEU A 135 -10.22 -0.37 -13.40
CA LEU A 135 -11.05 0.59 -12.68
C LEU A 135 -10.35 1.18 -11.44
N ILE A 136 -9.53 0.39 -10.74
CA ILE A 136 -8.75 0.88 -9.60
C ILE A 136 -7.71 1.95 -9.99
N HIS A 137 -7.15 1.89 -11.20
CA HIS A 137 -6.24 2.94 -11.71
C HIS A 137 -7.00 4.25 -11.89
N LEU A 138 -8.23 4.19 -12.42
CA LEU A 138 -9.09 5.36 -12.60
C LEU A 138 -9.51 5.95 -11.24
N HIS A 139 -9.92 5.11 -10.28
CA HIS A 139 -10.23 5.59 -8.92
C HIS A 139 -9.01 6.23 -8.24
N LEU A 140 -7.81 5.67 -8.44
CA LEU A 140 -6.58 6.27 -7.95
C LEU A 140 -6.35 7.65 -8.58
N LEU A 141 -6.50 7.80 -9.90
CA LEU A 141 -6.42 9.10 -10.57
C LEU A 141 -7.46 10.09 -10.04
N GLN A 142 -8.70 9.65 -9.81
CA GLN A 142 -9.75 10.50 -9.24
C GLN A 142 -9.36 10.99 -7.84
N THR A 143 -8.85 10.10 -6.99
CA THR A 143 -8.34 10.45 -5.65
C THR A 143 -7.19 11.44 -5.72
N VAL A 144 -6.23 11.23 -6.63
CA VAL A 144 -5.10 12.14 -6.85
C VAL A 144 -5.58 13.50 -7.34
N SER A 145 -6.42 13.56 -8.38
CA SER A 145 -6.96 14.83 -8.89
C SER A 145 -7.74 15.61 -7.84
N LYS A 146 -8.44 14.91 -6.94
CA LYS A 146 -9.18 15.54 -5.85
C LYS A 146 -8.28 16.10 -4.75
N ASN A 147 -7.33 15.31 -4.27
CA ASN A 147 -6.58 15.59 -3.04
C ASN A 147 -5.18 16.16 -3.27
N TYR A 148 -4.58 15.85 -4.42
CA TYR A 148 -3.21 16.18 -4.81
C TYR A 148 -3.16 16.63 -6.29
N PRO A 149 -3.90 17.69 -6.68
CA PRO A 149 -4.01 18.12 -8.08
C PRO A 149 -2.66 18.45 -8.72
N GLN A 150 -1.65 18.83 -7.93
CA GLN A 150 -0.29 19.09 -8.41
C GLN A 150 0.39 17.88 -9.05
N LEU A 151 -0.11 16.65 -8.84
CA LEU A 151 0.40 15.44 -9.48
C LEU A 151 -0.28 15.15 -10.83
N ILE A 152 -1.31 15.92 -11.22
CA ILE A 152 -1.99 15.77 -12.50
C ILE A 152 -1.21 16.57 -13.55
N GLU A 153 -0.14 15.96 -14.07
CA GLU A 153 0.70 16.53 -15.12
C GLU A 153 0.15 16.23 -16.54
N GLU A 154 0.76 16.86 -17.55
CA GLU A 154 0.32 16.76 -18.95
C GLU A 154 0.23 15.32 -19.46
N ASN A 155 1.12 14.42 -19.03
CA ASN A 155 1.06 12.99 -19.39
C ASN A 155 -0.24 12.32 -18.92
N ILE A 156 -0.73 12.68 -17.72
CA ILE A 156 -1.98 12.16 -17.17
C ILE A 156 -3.18 12.80 -17.89
N LEU A 157 -3.08 14.09 -18.21
CA LEU A 157 -4.11 14.79 -18.98
C LEU A 157 -4.24 14.21 -20.39
N GLU A 158 -3.13 13.93 -21.07
CA GLU A 158 -3.11 13.30 -22.38
C GLU A 158 -3.77 11.91 -22.33
N PHE A 159 -3.43 11.09 -21.32
CA PHE A 159 -4.13 9.83 -21.08
C PHE A 159 -5.64 10.04 -20.92
N CYS A 160 -6.07 11.03 -20.13
CA CYS A 160 -7.48 11.31 -19.92
C CYS A 160 -8.18 11.79 -21.20
N ARG A 161 -7.53 12.57 -22.08
CA ARG A 161 -8.10 12.99 -23.38
C ARG A 161 -8.35 11.79 -24.29
N ASN A 162 -7.46 10.80 -24.23
CA ASN A 162 -7.53 9.58 -25.02
C ASN A 162 -8.42 8.49 -24.39
N ASN A 163 -9.01 8.74 -23.21
CA ASN A 163 -9.81 7.76 -22.49
C ASN A 163 -11.25 8.29 -22.23
N PRO A 164 -12.28 7.68 -22.84
CA PRO A 164 -13.65 8.20 -22.78
C PRO A 164 -14.33 7.97 -21.41
N HIS A 165 -13.68 7.31 -20.46
CA HIS A 165 -14.29 7.01 -19.16
C HIS A 165 -14.66 8.30 -18.40
N GLU A 166 -15.81 8.28 -17.72
CA GLU A 166 -16.39 9.44 -17.02
C GLU A 166 -15.40 10.12 -16.06
N ILE A 167 -14.70 9.35 -15.22
CA ILE A 167 -13.61 9.85 -14.34
C ILE A 167 -12.57 10.69 -15.11
N CYS A 168 -12.11 10.24 -16.28
CA CYS A 168 -11.14 11.00 -17.08
C CYS A 168 -11.73 12.32 -17.56
N GLN A 169 -13.00 12.32 -17.96
CA GLN A 169 -13.71 13.53 -18.38
C GLN A 169 -13.90 14.51 -17.22
N GLU A 170 -14.16 14.03 -16.01
CA GLU A 170 -14.20 14.87 -14.81
C GLU A 170 -12.85 15.52 -14.51
N ILE A 171 -11.76 14.76 -14.60
CA ILE A 171 -10.39 15.26 -14.37
C ILE A 171 -10.05 16.37 -15.38
N LEU A 172 -10.34 16.17 -16.67
CA LEU A 172 -10.11 17.19 -17.71
C LEU A 172 -10.92 18.46 -17.46
N LYS A 173 -12.21 18.32 -17.17
CA LYS A 173 -13.10 19.46 -16.87
C LYS A 173 -12.60 20.27 -15.68
N LYS A 174 -12.06 19.61 -14.67
CA LYS A 174 -11.49 20.28 -13.49
C LYS A 174 -10.21 21.04 -13.86
N SER A 175 -9.28 20.39 -14.57
CA SER A 175 -8.01 21.01 -14.99
C SER A 175 -8.22 22.29 -15.80
N LEU A 176 -9.23 22.32 -16.67
CA LEU A 176 -9.56 23.49 -17.50
C LEU A 176 -10.14 24.67 -16.71
N ARG A 177 -10.67 24.44 -15.49
CA ARG A 177 -11.19 25.52 -14.63
C ARG A 177 -10.12 26.15 -13.75
N ASP A 178 -9.06 25.40 -13.48
CA ASP A 178 -7.96 25.80 -12.61
C ASP A 178 -6.78 26.43 -13.40
N SER A 179 -6.88 26.50 -14.74
CA SER A 179 -5.93 27.14 -15.67
C SER A 179 -6.38 28.55 -16.05
#